data_AF-A0A929XC73-F1
#
_entry.id   AF-A0A929XC73-F1
#
_cell.length_a   1.000
_cell.length_b   1.000
_cell.length_c   1.000
_cell.angle_alpha   90.00
_cell.angle_beta   90.00
_cell.angle_gamma   90.00
#
_symmetry.space_group_name_H-M   'P 1'
#
loop_
_entity.id
_entity.type
_entity.pdbx_description
1 polymer ?
#
loop_
_entity_poly.entity_id
_entity_poly.type
_entity_poly.pdbx_seq_one_letter_code
_entity_poly.pdbx_strand_id
1 'polypeptide(L)'
;IVTPSESDALILENSFIKQLKPKYNILLRDDKTYPYIYVNLDDDFPRFEITRKIVKGRNIRYFGPYFHGAKEILQTLYMQFPLVQKKNCVKGKKACLFHQIGRCAAPCEDKISKQDYALIVQSALAALKNPQKMVPQLLQQMARLAQSENFEEAAQIRDKIEILKQMNVKVEVDLAKLDDFEVFAIAARDGLVCAVHFSIREGKISASSSHIINCKAPSADDIANAYKQMILSAFPAAAPVACAKIYVCDEFDDADLVCEILSKRHERAFKIYAPKIGEKRKICEIAYQNCEINIKKHLKTHDYAFLQELKDYFNLTNLPVNIEVFDNSHMFGAAAVGAMISFQDGEFNKQNYRHKHLSSNNDYDQMREYLTSRALKFDELAAPD
;
A
#
# COMPACT_ATOMS: atom_id res chain seq x y z
N ILE A 1 -6.68 -0.47 -2.55
CA ILE A 1 -5.41 -1.04 -2.06
C ILE A 1 -5.75 -2.30 -1.28
N VAL A 2 -5.17 -3.42 -1.66
CA VAL A 2 -5.29 -4.67 -0.94
C VAL A 2 -4.07 -4.87 -0.08
N THR A 3 -4.34 -5.30 1.13
CA THR A 3 -3.37 -5.61 2.15
C THR A 3 -3.40 -7.11 2.43
N PRO A 4 -2.28 -7.71 2.84
CA PRO A 4 -2.18 -9.16 3.01
C PRO A 4 -3.02 -9.72 4.17
N SER A 5 -3.59 -8.85 5.02
CA SER A 5 -4.55 -9.23 6.05
C SER A 5 -5.61 -8.15 6.28
N GLU A 6 -6.71 -8.53 6.92
CA GLU A 6 -7.74 -7.61 7.42
C GLU A 6 -7.15 -6.59 8.42
N SER A 7 -6.25 -7.03 9.29
CA SER A 7 -5.54 -6.15 10.23
C SER A 7 -4.77 -5.05 9.51
N ASP A 8 -4.13 -5.40 8.39
CA ASP A 8 -3.42 -4.44 7.56
C ASP A 8 -4.34 -3.49 6.80
N ALA A 9 -5.52 -3.97 6.39
CA ALA A 9 -6.51 -3.15 5.70
C ALA A 9 -6.99 -2.04 6.61
N LEU A 10 -7.23 -2.37 7.88
CA LEU A 10 -7.69 -1.46 8.91
C LEU A 10 -6.59 -0.47 9.31
N ILE A 11 -5.33 -0.91 9.40
CA ILE A 11 -4.17 -0.02 9.60
C ILE A 11 -4.06 1.00 8.45
N LEU A 12 -4.20 0.54 7.22
CA LEU A 12 -4.13 1.39 6.03
C LEU A 12 -5.32 2.37 5.95
N GLU A 13 -6.52 1.91 6.26
CA GLU A 13 -7.73 2.72 6.35
C GLU A 13 -7.56 3.84 7.39
N ASN A 14 -7.02 3.53 8.57
CA ASN A 14 -6.70 4.54 9.60
C ASN A 14 -5.73 5.61 9.08
N SER A 15 -4.75 5.22 8.25
CA SER A 15 -3.85 6.17 7.59
C SER A 15 -4.62 7.11 6.66
N PHE A 16 -5.53 6.58 5.84
CA PHE A 16 -6.35 7.39 4.94
C PHE A 16 -7.34 8.30 5.66
N ILE A 17 -7.97 7.83 6.73
CA ILE A 17 -8.88 8.66 7.55
C ILE A 17 -8.14 9.89 8.09
N LYS A 18 -6.89 9.72 8.56
CA LYS A 18 -6.08 10.82 9.10
C LYS A 18 -5.63 11.81 8.04
N GLN A 19 -5.31 11.32 6.84
CA GLN A 19 -4.86 12.17 5.74
C GLN A 19 -6.00 12.93 5.08
N LEU A 20 -7.08 12.22 4.74
CA LEU A 20 -8.19 12.77 3.96
C LEU A 20 -9.24 13.48 4.84
N LYS A 21 -9.22 13.23 6.16
CA LYS A 21 -10.19 13.73 7.14
C LYS A 21 -11.64 13.72 6.62
N PRO A 22 -12.16 12.56 6.16
CA PRO A 22 -13.47 12.51 5.52
C PRO A 22 -14.56 13.05 6.45
N LYS A 23 -15.45 13.89 5.91
CA LYS A 23 -16.45 14.65 6.69
C LYS A 23 -17.31 13.76 7.60
N TYR A 24 -17.62 12.54 7.17
CA TYR A 24 -18.54 11.62 7.85
C TYR A 24 -17.85 10.58 8.75
N ASN A 25 -16.52 10.53 8.80
CA ASN A 25 -15.84 9.54 9.65
C ASN A 25 -15.87 9.99 11.11
N ILE A 26 -16.51 9.19 11.96
CA ILE A 26 -16.61 9.45 13.41
C ILE A 26 -15.46 8.75 14.15
N LEU A 27 -15.08 7.54 13.71
CA LEU A 27 -13.99 6.75 14.30
C LEU A 27 -12.63 7.12 13.68
N LEU A 28 -11.56 7.04 14.50
CA LEU A 28 -10.16 7.20 14.09
C LEU A 28 -9.78 8.56 13.42
N ARG A 29 -10.67 9.55 13.50
CA ARG A 29 -10.46 10.91 13.00
C ARG A 29 -9.59 11.77 13.94
N ASP A 30 -9.56 11.42 15.23
CA ASP A 30 -8.67 12.01 16.24
C ASP A 30 -7.24 11.44 16.16
N ASP A 31 -6.32 11.94 17.00
CA ASP A 31 -4.94 11.41 17.16
C ASP A 31 -4.87 9.94 17.65
N LYS A 32 -6.00 9.31 17.95
CA LYS A 32 -6.07 7.92 18.41
C LYS A 32 -5.69 6.97 17.26
N THR A 33 -4.44 6.54 17.23
CA THR A 33 -3.96 5.47 16.33
C THR A 33 -4.12 4.10 16.97
N TYR A 34 -3.92 3.05 16.18
CA TYR A 34 -3.67 1.72 16.72
C TYR A 34 -2.43 1.72 17.64
N PRO A 35 -2.43 0.90 18.70
CA PRO A 35 -1.34 0.82 19.65
C PRO A 35 -0.06 0.27 19.02
N TYR A 36 1.07 0.82 19.47
CA TYR A 36 2.41 0.30 19.26
C TYR A 36 2.96 -0.20 20.58
N ILE A 37 3.82 -1.22 20.54
CA ILE A 37 4.71 -1.55 21.64
C ILE A 37 6.02 -0.80 21.38
N TYR A 38 6.52 -0.07 22.37
CA TYR A 38 7.78 0.64 22.25
C TYR A 38 8.73 0.31 23.39
N VAL A 39 10.03 0.53 23.15
CA VAL A 39 11.08 0.40 24.16
C VAL A 39 12.12 1.49 23.95
N ASN A 40 12.51 2.14 25.04
CA ASN A 40 13.58 3.14 25.04
C ASN A 40 14.90 2.45 25.40
N LEU A 41 15.82 2.37 24.43
CA LEU A 41 17.13 1.73 24.61
C LEU A 41 18.17 2.68 25.22
N ASP A 42 17.83 3.95 25.43
CA ASP A 42 18.68 4.89 26.16
C ASP A 42 18.61 4.66 27.68
N ASP A 43 17.61 3.91 28.17
CA ASP A 43 17.48 3.56 29.58
C ASP A 43 18.44 2.42 29.96
N ASP A 44 19.05 2.48 31.15
CA ASP A 44 19.94 1.42 31.67
C ASP A 44 19.25 0.05 31.76
N PHE A 45 17.95 0.06 32.06
CA PHE A 45 17.11 -1.13 32.14
C PHE A 45 15.81 -0.89 31.35
N PRO A 46 15.85 -1.03 30.01
CA PRO A 46 14.72 -0.74 29.14
C PRO A 46 13.45 -1.53 29.51
N ARG A 47 12.30 -0.86 29.37
CA ARG A 47 10.96 -1.41 29.60
C ARG A 47 10.12 -1.32 28.34
N PHE A 48 9.35 -2.37 28.06
CA PHE A 48 8.39 -2.40 26.95
C PHE A 48 7.03 -1.84 27.39
N GLU A 49 6.49 -0.89 26.63
CA GLU A 49 5.22 -0.24 26.95
C GLU A 49 4.34 -0.12 25.72
N ILE A 50 3.02 -0.07 25.93
CA ILE A 50 2.07 0.22 24.84
C ILE A 50 1.84 1.72 24.79
N THR A 51 1.92 2.29 23.59
CA THR A 51 1.59 3.69 23.31
C THR A 51 0.71 3.80 22.07
N ARG A 52 -0.17 4.82 22.06
CA ARG A 52 -0.90 5.26 20.85
C ARG A 52 -0.38 6.60 20.33
N LYS A 53 0.70 7.12 20.92
CA LYS A 53 1.35 8.37 20.56
C LYS A 53 2.82 8.11 20.26
N ILE A 54 3.38 8.89 19.34
CA ILE A 54 4.83 8.89 19.12
C ILE A 54 5.48 9.48 20.37
N VAL A 55 6.35 8.68 20.99
CA VAL A 55 7.18 9.09 22.13
C VAL A 55 8.49 9.63 21.55
N LYS A 56 8.91 10.81 21.99
CA LYS A 56 10.14 11.42 21.47
C LYS A 56 11.34 10.88 22.24
N GLY A 57 12.38 10.44 21.52
CA GLY A 57 13.65 9.96 22.09
C GLY A 57 14.66 9.61 21.01
N ARG A 58 15.95 9.51 21.36
CA ARG A 58 17.02 9.25 20.38
C ARG A 58 17.08 7.77 19.97
N ASN A 59 16.88 6.85 20.92
CA ASN A 59 16.99 5.41 20.67
C ASN A 59 15.72 4.65 21.08
N ILE A 60 14.56 5.08 20.55
CA ILE A 60 13.29 4.39 20.77
C ILE A 60 13.00 3.44 19.61
N ARG A 61 12.65 2.20 19.93
CA ARG A 61 12.16 1.20 18.96
C ARG A 61 10.66 1.04 19.11
N TYR A 62 9.97 0.95 17.97
CA TYR A 62 8.52 0.71 17.88
C TYR A 62 8.23 -0.60 17.18
N PHE A 63 7.19 -1.28 17.64
CA PHE A 63 6.64 -2.51 17.09
C PHE A 63 5.14 -2.32 16.91
N GLY A 64 4.62 -2.67 15.74
CA GLY A 64 3.23 -2.38 15.35
C GLY A 64 3.16 -1.44 14.13
N PRO A 65 2.01 -0.82 13.86
CA PRO A 65 0.81 -0.75 14.70
C PRO A 65 0.09 -2.10 14.81
N TYR A 66 -0.45 -2.39 15.99
CA TYR A 66 -1.21 -3.61 16.25
C TYR A 66 -2.70 -3.31 16.24
N PHE A 67 -3.44 -3.87 15.28
CA PHE A 67 -4.89 -3.72 15.21
C PHE A 67 -5.58 -4.31 16.45
N HIS A 68 -5.15 -5.53 16.83
CA HIS A 68 -5.56 -6.23 18.04
C HIS A 68 -4.33 -6.82 18.75
N GLY A 69 -4.51 -7.42 19.93
CA GLY A 69 -3.53 -8.33 20.54
C GLY A 69 -2.22 -7.70 21.08
N ALA A 70 -2.05 -6.36 21.01
CA ALA A 70 -0.85 -5.68 21.52
C ALA A 70 -0.60 -5.97 23.01
N LYS A 71 -1.67 -6.07 23.80
CA LYS A 71 -1.60 -6.36 25.24
C LYS A 71 -1.17 -7.79 25.49
N GLU A 72 -1.67 -8.72 24.69
CA GLU A 72 -1.41 -10.16 24.75
C GLU A 72 0.05 -10.44 24.37
N ILE A 73 0.57 -9.79 23.33
CA ILE A 73 2.00 -9.83 22.96
C ILE A 73 2.85 -9.34 24.14
N LEU A 74 2.55 -8.16 24.67
CA LEU A 74 3.33 -7.59 25.77
C LEU A 74 3.30 -8.47 27.03
N GLN A 75 2.14 -9.03 27.37
CA GLN A 75 2.02 -9.97 28.48
C GLN A 75 2.81 -11.26 28.26
N THR A 76 2.78 -11.80 27.05
CA THR A 76 3.56 -13.00 26.68
C THR A 76 5.05 -12.70 26.80
N LEU A 77 5.49 -11.52 26.35
CA LEU A 77 6.87 -11.09 26.45
C LEU A 77 7.33 -11.04 27.91
N TYR A 78 6.51 -10.48 28.79
CA TYR A 78 6.77 -10.41 30.23
C TYR A 78 6.64 -11.74 30.98
N MET A 79 6.07 -12.77 30.37
CA MET A 79 6.04 -14.12 30.93
C MET A 79 7.27 -14.93 30.53
N GLN A 80 7.81 -14.72 29.32
CA GLN A 80 8.96 -15.47 28.81
C GLN A 80 10.31 -14.87 29.20
N PHE A 81 10.38 -13.55 29.31
CA PHE A 81 11.63 -12.85 29.60
C PHE A 81 11.52 -12.12 30.95
N PRO A 82 12.53 -12.23 31.84
CA PRO A 82 12.52 -11.61 33.17
C PRO A 82 12.83 -10.10 33.09
N LEU A 83 11.98 -9.36 32.38
CA LEU A 83 12.12 -7.93 32.09
C LEU A 83 11.58 -7.05 33.23
N VAL A 84 12.03 -5.80 33.27
CA VAL A 84 11.50 -4.79 34.18
C VAL A 84 10.05 -4.45 33.82
N GLN A 85 9.12 -4.74 34.73
CA GLN A 85 7.69 -4.49 34.53
C GLN A 85 7.16 -3.25 35.25
N LYS A 86 7.87 -2.76 36.27
CA LYS A 86 7.47 -1.59 37.08
C LYS A 86 8.20 -0.34 36.58
N LYS A 87 7.46 0.72 36.24
CA LYS A 87 8.04 1.98 35.72
C LYS A 87 9.12 2.57 36.64
N ASN A 88 8.89 2.53 37.95
CA ASN A 88 9.83 3.00 38.97
C ASN A 88 10.59 1.83 39.64
N CYS A 89 10.93 0.76 38.91
CA CYS A 89 11.64 -0.40 39.47
C CYS A 89 12.97 0.02 40.10
N VAL A 90 13.87 0.59 39.28
CA VAL A 90 15.22 0.99 39.70
C VAL A 90 15.18 2.02 40.84
N LYS A 91 14.30 3.02 40.73
CA LYS A 91 14.10 4.05 41.77
C LYS A 91 13.55 3.49 43.08
N GLY A 92 12.84 2.36 43.04
CA GLY A 92 12.19 1.77 44.20
C GLY A 92 13.14 1.05 45.17
N LYS A 93 14.38 0.75 44.77
CA LYS A 93 15.46 0.13 45.58
C LYS A 93 15.11 -1.18 46.33
N LYS A 94 13.95 -1.76 46.06
CA LYS A 94 13.45 -3.00 46.68
C LYS A 94 12.79 -3.86 45.62
N ALA A 95 13.04 -5.17 45.68
CA ALA A 95 12.41 -6.15 44.81
C ALA A 95 10.89 -6.10 44.96
N CYS A 96 10.21 -6.10 43.82
CA CYS A 96 8.75 -6.10 43.75
C CYS A 96 8.22 -7.52 43.55
N LEU A 97 6.89 -7.66 43.61
CA LEU A 97 6.19 -8.92 43.37
C LEU A 97 6.65 -9.61 42.07
N PHE A 98 6.90 -8.86 40.99
CA PHE A 98 7.35 -9.44 39.72
C PHE A 98 8.66 -10.21 39.84
N HIS A 99 9.57 -9.81 40.72
CA HIS A 99 10.78 -10.59 40.99
C HIS A 99 10.49 -11.84 41.83
N GLN A 100 9.62 -11.72 42.84
CA GLN A 100 9.24 -12.84 43.71
C GLN A 100 8.60 -14.00 42.92
N ILE A 101 7.86 -13.67 41.85
CA ILE A 101 7.26 -14.66 40.94
C ILE A 101 8.15 -14.98 39.71
N GLY A 102 9.43 -14.58 39.72
CA GLY A 102 10.41 -14.92 38.69
C GLY A 102 10.29 -14.19 37.35
N ARG A 103 9.48 -13.12 37.26
CA ARG A 103 9.21 -12.38 36.01
C ARG A 103 10.02 -11.09 35.84
N CYS A 104 10.95 -10.79 36.76
CA CYS A 104 11.83 -9.63 36.69
C CYS A 104 13.19 -9.97 37.33
N ALA A 105 14.28 -9.59 36.68
CA ALA A 105 15.65 -9.81 37.16
C ALA A 105 16.07 -8.89 38.34
N ALA A 106 15.16 -8.07 38.87
CA ALA A 106 15.39 -7.17 40.01
C ALA A 106 16.65 -6.30 39.92
N PRO A 107 16.79 -5.47 38.87
CA PRO A 107 17.88 -4.49 38.81
C PRO A 107 17.79 -3.41 39.91
N CYS A 108 16.67 -3.33 40.64
CA CYS A 108 16.49 -2.43 41.78
C CYS A 108 17.30 -2.82 43.03
N GLU A 109 17.77 -4.07 43.09
CA GLU A 109 18.64 -4.59 44.16
C GLU A 109 20.01 -5.01 43.60
N ASP A 110 20.39 -4.50 42.43
CA ASP A 110 21.65 -4.80 41.74
C ASP A 110 21.90 -6.31 41.48
N LYS A 111 20.82 -7.10 41.37
CA LYS A 111 20.87 -8.55 41.14
C LYS A 111 21.24 -8.94 39.70
N ILE A 112 21.31 -7.98 38.78
CA ILE A 112 21.69 -8.20 37.38
C ILE A 112 22.50 -7.01 36.87
N SER A 113 23.54 -7.28 36.09
CA SER A 113 24.34 -6.23 35.45
C SER A 113 23.58 -5.61 34.27
N LYS A 114 23.96 -4.38 33.88
CA LYS A 114 23.41 -3.73 32.67
C LYS A 114 23.68 -4.54 31.40
N GLN A 115 24.86 -5.17 31.32
CA GLN A 115 25.28 -5.95 30.16
C GLN A 115 24.44 -7.23 30.02
N ASP A 116 24.23 -7.96 31.12
CA ASP A 116 23.41 -9.17 31.11
C ASP A 116 21.95 -8.86 30.85
N TYR A 117 21.43 -7.77 31.41
CA TYR A 117 20.06 -7.33 31.11
C TYR A 117 19.90 -6.94 29.64
N ALA A 118 20.90 -6.32 29.02
CA ALA A 118 20.86 -5.99 27.59
C ALA A 118 20.73 -7.24 26.71
N LEU A 119 21.34 -8.37 27.08
CA LEU A 119 21.17 -9.65 26.35
C LEU A 119 19.73 -10.17 26.43
N ILE A 120 19.08 -10.02 27.58
CA ILE A 120 17.66 -10.37 27.78
C ILE A 120 16.78 -9.46 26.91
N VAL A 121 17.07 -8.15 26.89
CA VAL A 121 16.36 -7.19 26.04
C VAL A 121 16.54 -7.52 24.56
N GLN A 122 17.75 -7.88 24.10
CA GLN A 122 17.98 -8.32 22.72
C GLN A 122 17.18 -9.57 22.36
N SER A 123 17.11 -10.53 23.27
CA SER A 123 16.30 -11.75 23.08
C SER A 123 14.80 -11.42 22.99
N ALA A 124 14.31 -10.51 23.83
CA ALA A 124 12.94 -10.01 23.80
C ALA A 124 12.64 -9.23 22.51
N LEU A 125 13.56 -8.39 22.03
CA LEU A 125 13.46 -7.70 20.75
C LEU A 125 13.35 -8.69 19.59
N ALA A 126 14.17 -9.75 19.59
CA ALA A 126 14.12 -10.80 18.58
C ALA A 126 12.79 -11.58 18.60
N ALA A 127 12.22 -11.80 19.79
CA ALA A 127 10.90 -12.41 19.94
C ALA A 127 9.77 -11.51 19.41
N LEU A 128 9.84 -10.19 19.65
CA LEU A 128 8.87 -9.24 19.07
C LEU A 128 8.96 -9.14 17.55
N LYS A 129 10.17 -9.30 16.96
CA LYS A 129 10.34 -9.38 15.51
C LYS A 129 9.76 -10.66 14.89
N ASN A 130 9.65 -11.73 15.67
CA ASN A 130 9.05 -12.98 15.21
C ASN A 130 8.27 -13.67 16.36
N PRO A 131 7.02 -13.23 16.64
CA PRO A 131 6.23 -13.73 17.76
C PRO A 131 5.85 -15.21 17.64
N GLN A 132 5.93 -15.79 16.44
CA GLN A 132 5.77 -17.24 16.26
C GLN A 132 6.80 -18.04 17.08
N LYS A 133 7.97 -17.46 17.37
CA LYS A 133 8.97 -18.08 18.26
C LYS A 133 8.50 -18.22 19.71
N MET A 134 7.48 -17.46 20.12
CA MET A 134 6.91 -17.50 21.46
C MET A 134 5.86 -18.61 21.62
N VAL A 135 5.30 -19.12 20.51
CA VAL A 135 4.21 -20.10 20.49
C VAL A 135 4.58 -21.46 21.12
N PRO A 136 5.78 -22.05 20.87
CA PRO A 136 6.12 -23.37 21.42
C PRO A 136 6.09 -23.42 22.95
N GLN A 137 6.59 -22.38 23.62
CA GLN A 137 6.56 -22.32 25.09
C GLN A 137 5.13 -22.17 25.63
N LEU A 138 4.28 -21.40 24.94
CA LEU A 138 2.86 -21.29 25.31
C LEU A 138 2.11 -22.61 25.14
N LEU A 139 2.40 -23.38 24.08
CA LEU A 139 1.80 -24.70 23.90
C LEU A 139 2.17 -25.65 25.04
N GLN A 140 3.43 -25.64 25.49
CA GLN A 140 3.85 -26.42 26.66
C GLN A 140 3.14 -25.98 27.94
N GLN A 141 3.00 -24.66 28.16
CA GLN A 141 2.28 -24.13 29.32
C GLN A 141 0.79 -24.51 29.29
N MET A 142 0.15 -24.40 28.14
CA MET A 142 -1.25 -24.81 27.94
C MET A 142 -1.43 -26.30 28.26
N ALA A 143 -0.53 -27.16 27.76
CA ALA A 143 -0.58 -28.59 28.00
C ALA A 143 -0.42 -28.93 29.49
N ARG A 144 0.47 -28.24 30.21
CA ARG A 144 0.64 -28.42 31.67
C ARG A 144 -0.60 -28.01 32.44
N LEU A 145 -1.22 -26.87 32.09
CA LEU A 145 -2.45 -26.40 32.73
C LEU A 145 -3.62 -27.35 32.47
N ALA A 146 -3.72 -27.91 31.25
CA ALA A 146 -4.72 -28.92 30.92
C ALA A 146 -4.49 -30.23 31.69
N GLN A 147 -3.23 -30.66 31.87
CA GLN A 147 -2.89 -31.82 32.69
C GLN A 147 -3.22 -31.62 34.18
N SER A 148 -3.14 -30.39 34.68
CA SER A 148 -3.52 -30.04 36.05
C SER A 148 -5.00 -29.66 36.19
N GLU A 149 -5.84 -30.00 35.21
CA GLU A 149 -7.29 -29.73 35.18
C GLU A 149 -7.68 -28.23 35.27
N ASN A 150 -6.74 -27.32 34.99
CA ASN A 150 -6.95 -25.87 34.96
C ASN A 150 -7.41 -25.41 33.57
N PHE A 151 -8.59 -25.86 33.15
CA PHE A 151 -9.08 -25.66 31.79
C PHE A 151 -9.35 -24.20 31.42
N GLU A 152 -9.77 -23.37 32.38
CA GLU A 152 -10.00 -21.93 32.13
C GLU A 152 -8.68 -21.21 31.79
N GLU A 153 -7.62 -21.46 32.55
CA GLU A 153 -6.31 -20.87 32.29
C GLU A 153 -5.71 -21.43 30.99
N ALA A 154 -5.89 -22.72 30.72
CA ALA A 154 -5.48 -23.33 29.46
C ALA A 154 -6.20 -22.70 28.26
N ALA A 155 -7.50 -22.42 28.37
CA ALA A 155 -8.26 -21.72 27.34
C ALA A 155 -7.73 -20.30 27.09
N GLN A 156 -7.39 -19.55 28.14
CA GLN A 156 -6.75 -18.23 27.98
C GLN A 156 -5.40 -18.30 27.25
N ILE A 157 -4.61 -19.35 27.49
CA ILE A 157 -3.35 -19.56 26.76
C ILE A 157 -3.61 -19.95 25.30
N ARG A 158 -4.60 -20.80 25.03
CA ARG A 158 -5.04 -21.15 23.66
C ARG A 158 -5.41 -19.90 22.87
N ASP A 159 -6.26 -19.05 23.43
CA ASP A 159 -6.74 -17.84 22.76
C ASP A 159 -5.57 -16.88 22.48
N LYS A 160 -4.59 -16.78 23.40
CA LYS A 160 -3.34 -16.04 23.16
C LYS A 160 -2.51 -16.63 22.01
N ILE A 161 -2.42 -17.96 21.92
CA ILE A 161 -1.71 -18.64 20.83
C ILE A 161 -2.37 -18.33 19.48
N GLU A 162 -3.71 -18.35 19.41
CA GLU A 162 -4.44 -18.01 18.19
C GLU A 162 -4.17 -16.57 17.74
N ILE A 163 -4.20 -15.62 18.69
CA ILE A 163 -3.85 -14.22 18.44
C ILE A 163 -2.42 -14.11 17.88
N LEU A 164 -1.43 -14.76 18.52
CA LEU A 164 -0.04 -14.74 18.06
C LEU A 164 0.16 -15.41 16.70
N LYS A 165 -0.62 -16.45 16.39
CA LYS A 165 -0.56 -17.16 15.10
C LYS A 165 -1.14 -16.33 13.95
N GLN A 166 -2.24 -15.63 14.19
CA GLN A 166 -2.87 -14.73 13.21
C GLN A 166 -2.01 -13.49 12.96
N MET A 167 -1.18 -13.13 13.93
CA MET A 167 -0.22 -12.05 13.83
C MET A 167 1.03 -12.50 13.07
N ASN A 168 0.93 -12.52 11.74
CA ASN A 168 2.13 -12.40 10.93
C ASN A 168 2.74 -11.02 11.24
N VAL A 169 3.85 -11.03 11.98
CA VAL A 169 4.64 -9.81 12.13
C VAL A 169 5.17 -9.45 10.76
N LYS A 170 4.52 -8.45 10.19
CA LYS A 170 5.18 -7.53 9.29
C LYS A 170 6.40 -7.00 10.02
N VAL A 171 7.54 -7.50 9.55
CA VAL A 171 8.69 -6.71 9.10
C VAL A 171 8.67 -5.35 9.75
N GLU A 172 9.60 -5.13 10.68
CA GLU A 172 10.15 -3.84 11.06
C GLU A 172 10.07 -2.93 9.83
N VAL A 173 9.02 -2.11 9.79
CA VAL A 173 8.97 -1.05 8.81
C VAL A 173 9.52 0.12 9.59
N ASP A 174 10.83 0.32 9.48
CA ASP A 174 11.51 1.52 9.98
C ASP A 174 11.09 2.68 9.07
N LEU A 175 9.78 2.94 9.00
CA LEU A 175 9.12 3.94 8.17
C LEU A 175 9.60 5.34 8.56
N ALA A 176 9.98 5.51 9.82
CA ALA A 176 10.57 6.73 10.32
C ALA A 176 12.00 7.02 9.78
N LYS A 177 12.65 6.06 9.12
CA LYS A 177 13.97 6.24 8.48
C LYS A 177 13.94 6.16 6.96
N LEU A 178 12.81 5.81 6.37
CA LEU A 178 12.69 5.77 4.93
C LEU A 178 12.50 7.21 4.43
N ASP A 179 13.51 7.67 3.69
CA ASP A 179 13.39 8.86 2.85
C ASP A 179 12.09 8.81 2.03
N ASP A 180 11.56 9.95 1.65
CA ASP A 180 10.45 9.99 0.69
C ASP A 180 10.87 9.32 -0.62
N PHE A 181 9.97 8.59 -1.27
CA PHE A 181 10.17 8.02 -2.61
C PHE A 181 8.84 7.65 -3.27
N GLU A 182 8.89 7.43 -4.58
CA GLU A 182 7.79 6.89 -5.37
C GLU A 182 8.02 5.42 -5.70
N VAL A 183 6.94 4.66 -5.83
CA VAL A 183 6.96 3.26 -6.26
C VAL A 183 6.00 3.07 -7.42
N PHE A 184 6.45 2.45 -8.50
CA PHE A 184 5.64 2.07 -9.64
C PHE A 184 5.75 0.58 -9.88
N ALA A 185 4.61 -0.06 -10.13
CA ALA A 185 4.56 -1.47 -10.49
C ALA A 185 3.59 -1.68 -11.65
N ILE A 186 3.93 -2.60 -12.54
CA ILE A 186 3.09 -2.99 -13.65
C ILE A 186 2.94 -4.50 -13.63
N ALA A 187 1.70 -4.98 -13.73
CA ALA A 187 1.42 -6.38 -13.97
C ALA A 187 0.61 -6.52 -15.25
N ALA A 188 0.90 -7.56 -16.02
CA ALA A 188 0.20 -7.91 -17.23
C ALA A 188 -0.42 -9.31 -17.07
N ARG A 189 -1.73 -9.43 -17.25
CA ARG A 189 -2.42 -10.71 -17.14
C ARG A 189 -3.73 -10.70 -17.94
N ASP A 190 -4.05 -11.82 -18.60
CA ASP A 190 -5.33 -12.04 -19.27
C ASP A 190 -5.74 -10.94 -20.27
N GLY A 191 -4.76 -10.35 -20.97
CA GLY A 191 -4.99 -9.26 -21.92
C GLY A 191 -5.19 -7.88 -21.29
N LEU A 192 -4.90 -7.74 -19.99
CA LEU A 192 -4.95 -6.50 -19.24
C LEU A 192 -3.57 -6.15 -18.70
N VAL A 193 -3.24 -4.87 -18.73
CA VAL A 193 -2.07 -4.28 -18.08
C VAL A 193 -2.58 -3.38 -16.97
N CYS A 194 -2.19 -3.64 -15.73
CA CYS A 194 -2.48 -2.75 -14.62
C CYS A 194 -1.20 -2.15 -14.07
N ALA A 195 -1.22 -0.83 -13.96
CA ALA A 195 -0.15 -0.01 -13.47
C ALA A 195 -0.58 0.61 -12.13
N VAL A 196 0.24 0.48 -11.08
CA VAL A 196 -0.02 1.02 -9.74
C VAL A 196 1.11 1.92 -9.31
N HIS A 197 0.75 3.11 -8.81
CA HIS A 197 1.69 4.10 -8.28
C HIS A 197 1.41 4.29 -6.80
N PHE A 198 2.45 4.22 -5.98
CA PHE A 198 2.43 4.64 -4.57
C PHE A 198 3.40 5.79 -4.35
N SER A 199 2.93 6.82 -3.65
CA SER A 199 3.79 7.85 -3.06
C SER A 199 4.06 7.49 -1.60
N ILE A 200 5.33 7.34 -1.23
CA ILE A 200 5.77 7.08 0.14
C ILE A 200 6.32 8.37 0.75
N ARG A 201 5.75 8.79 1.89
CA ARG A 201 6.18 9.97 2.66
C ARG A 201 6.32 9.63 4.12
N GLU A 202 7.45 9.97 4.75
CA GLU A 202 7.76 9.59 6.14
C GLU A 202 7.50 8.09 6.41
N GLY A 203 7.79 7.29 5.38
CA GLY A 203 7.46 5.88 5.37
C GLY A 203 5.96 5.56 5.48
N LYS A 204 5.06 6.31 4.87
CA LYS A 204 3.66 5.89 4.75
C LYS A 204 3.21 6.06 3.32
N ILE A 205 2.32 5.20 2.86
CA ILE A 205 1.64 5.39 1.58
C ILE A 205 0.75 6.63 1.72
N SER A 206 1.21 7.75 1.17
CA SER A 206 0.49 9.03 1.18
C SER A 206 -0.45 9.14 -0.01
N ALA A 207 -0.18 8.46 -1.12
CA ALA A 207 -1.08 8.44 -2.25
C ALA A 207 -0.97 7.10 -2.97
N SER A 208 -2.08 6.67 -3.56
CA SER A 208 -2.13 5.52 -4.44
C SER A 208 -3.06 5.81 -5.60
N SER A 209 -2.57 5.56 -6.81
CA SER A 209 -3.38 5.52 -8.02
C SER A 209 -3.15 4.21 -8.75
N SER A 210 -4.15 3.81 -9.53
CA SER A 210 -4.05 2.62 -10.38
C SER A 210 -4.76 2.88 -11.69
N HIS A 211 -4.13 2.45 -12.78
CA HIS A 211 -4.69 2.52 -14.13
C HIS A 211 -4.69 1.12 -14.72
N ILE A 212 -5.77 0.78 -15.42
CA ILE A 212 -5.90 -0.49 -16.14
C ILE A 212 -6.06 -0.15 -17.62
N ILE A 213 -5.34 -0.86 -18.47
CA ILE A 213 -5.35 -0.71 -19.91
C ILE A 213 -5.53 -2.10 -20.51
N ASN A 214 -6.32 -2.20 -21.59
CA ASN A 214 -6.44 -3.44 -22.35
C ASN A 214 -5.29 -3.55 -23.34
N CYS A 215 -4.56 -4.66 -23.30
CA CYS A 215 -3.47 -4.97 -24.23
C CYS A 215 -3.38 -6.48 -24.38
N LYS A 216 -3.77 -7.02 -25.56
CA LYS A 216 -3.64 -8.46 -25.82
C LYS A 216 -2.17 -8.77 -26.13
N ALA A 217 -1.58 -9.63 -25.29
CA ALA A 217 -0.18 -10.09 -25.36
C ALA A 217 0.87 -8.97 -25.29
N PRO A 218 0.97 -8.27 -24.14
CA PRO A 218 1.97 -7.22 -23.99
C PRO A 218 3.37 -7.82 -24.15
N SER A 219 4.09 -7.31 -25.14
CA SER A 219 5.51 -7.56 -25.31
C SER A 219 6.30 -6.92 -24.16
N ALA A 220 7.58 -7.27 -24.04
CA ALA A 220 8.47 -6.58 -23.10
C ALA A 220 8.50 -5.06 -23.37
N ASP A 221 8.45 -4.68 -24.64
CA ASP A 221 8.42 -3.28 -25.08
C ASP A 221 7.13 -2.56 -24.62
N ASP A 222 5.99 -3.25 -24.64
CA ASP A 222 4.72 -2.67 -24.17
C ASP A 222 4.74 -2.40 -22.67
N ILE A 223 5.34 -3.29 -21.89
CA ILE A 223 5.52 -3.11 -20.44
C ILE A 223 6.48 -1.94 -20.17
N ALA A 224 7.59 -1.84 -20.91
CA ALA A 224 8.53 -0.74 -20.80
C ALA A 224 7.87 0.60 -21.18
N ASN A 225 7.07 0.62 -22.25
CA ASN A 225 6.29 1.79 -22.66
C ASN A 225 5.26 2.20 -21.60
N ALA A 226 4.58 1.23 -20.98
CA ALA A 226 3.67 1.49 -19.89
C ALA A 226 4.38 2.11 -18.67
N TYR A 227 5.59 1.62 -18.31
CA TYR A 227 6.41 2.24 -17.26
C TYR A 227 6.76 3.69 -17.60
N LYS A 228 7.23 3.95 -18.84
CA LYS A 228 7.54 5.31 -19.31
C LYS A 228 6.35 6.25 -19.19
N GLN A 229 5.21 5.88 -19.75
CA GLN A 229 4.00 6.71 -19.75
C GLN A 229 3.51 6.99 -18.33
N MET A 230 3.50 5.96 -17.48
CA MET A 230 3.01 6.08 -16.11
C MET A 230 3.91 6.98 -15.27
N ILE A 231 5.23 6.81 -15.36
CA ILE A 231 6.18 7.64 -14.63
C ILE A 231 6.08 9.08 -15.12
N LEU A 232 6.09 9.32 -16.44
CA LEU A 232 6.03 10.68 -16.98
C LEU A 232 4.71 11.40 -16.65
N SER A 233 3.58 10.69 -16.63
CA SER A 233 2.27 11.25 -16.27
C SER A 233 2.15 11.55 -14.77
N ALA A 234 2.82 10.79 -13.91
CA ALA A 234 2.88 11.07 -12.48
C ALA A 234 3.70 12.33 -12.12
N PHE A 235 4.54 12.83 -13.04
CA PHE A 235 5.33 14.05 -12.86
C PHE A 235 5.08 15.12 -13.95
N PRO A 236 3.88 15.75 -13.98
CA PRO A 236 3.57 16.85 -14.90
C PRO A 236 4.49 18.06 -14.69
N ALA A 237 4.80 18.81 -15.76
CA ALA A 237 5.75 19.95 -15.70
C ALA A 237 5.33 21.07 -14.73
N ALA A 238 4.02 21.26 -14.52
CA ALA A 238 3.49 22.29 -13.63
C ALA A 238 3.37 21.83 -12.16
N ALA A 239 3.65 20.57 -11.85
CA ALA A 239 3.44 20.01 -10.52
C ALA A 239 4.75 20.03 -9.69
N PRO A 240 4.71 20.43 -8.41
CA PRO A 240 5.89 20.39 -7.55
C PRO A 240 6.33 18.95 -7.28
N VAL A 241 7.62 18.68 -7.49
CA VAL A 241 8.22 17.36 -7.24
C VAL A 241 8.60 17.24 -5.76
N ALA A 242 7.83 16.44 -5.03
CA ALA A 242 8.14 16.11 -3.65
C ALA A 242 9.39 15.21 -3.54
N CYS A 243 9.50 14.16 -4.37
CA CYS A 243 10.66 13.28 -4.39
C CYS A 243 11.12 12.90 -5.81
N ALA A 244 12.44 12.76 -5.99
CA ALA A 244 13.10 12.36 -7.23
C ALA A 244 13.66 10.91 -7.20
N LYS A 245 13.42 10.15 -6.11
CA LYS A 245 13.78 8.73 -5.99
C LYS A 245 12.57 7.89 -6.39
N ILE A 246 12.74 7.07 -7.42
CA ILE A 246 11.69 6.20 -7.96
C ILE A 246 12.13 4.75 -7.81
N TYR A 247 11.25 3.88 -7.35
CA TYR A 247 11.47 2.43 -7.30
C TYR A 247 10.49 1.70 -8.22
N VAL A 248 11.01 0.75 -8.98
CA VAL A 248 10.23 -0.12 -9.87
C VAL A 248 10.41 -1.59 -9.49
N CYS A 249 9.41 -2.42 -9.76
CA CYS A 249 9.50 -3.85 -9.52
C CYS A 249 10.55 -4.52 -10.39
N ASP A 250 10.51 -4.19 -11.68
CA ASP A 250 11.29 -4.81 -12.72
C ASP A 250 12.04 -3.71 -13.50
N GLU A 251 13.23 -4.04 -13.96
CA GLU A 251 13.99 -3.16 -14.84
C GLU A 251 13.29 -3.10 -16.20
N PHE A 252 13.34 -1.93 -16.83
CA PHE A 252 12.75 -1.69 -18.12
C PHE A 252 13.69 -0.83 -18.97
N ASP A 253 13.61 -1.00 -20.28
CA ASP A 253 14.41 -0.24 -21.23
C ASP A 253 14.07 1.25 -21.16
N ASP A 254 15.02 2.11 -21.52
CA ASP A 254 14.89 3.58 -21.48
C ASP A 254 14.70 4.21 -20.08
N ALA A 255 14.94 3.48 -18.99
CA ALA A 255 14.87 4.06 -17.63
C ALA A 255 15.78 5.30 -17.46
N ASP A 256 16.98 5.29 -18.07
CA ASP A 256 17.90 6.43 -18.06
C ASP A 256 17.35 7.64 -18.82
N LEU A 257 16.72 7.39 -19.99
CA LEU A 257 16.08 8.44 -20.78
C LEU A 257 14.93 9.10 -20.00
N VAL A 258 14.12 8.33 -19.28
CA VAL A 258 13.07 8.86 -18.41
C VAL A 258 13.67 9.73 -17.30
N CYS A 259 14.78 9.28 -16.68
CA CYS A 259 15.48 10.07 -15.67
C CYS A 259 15.99 11.40 -16.24
N GLU A 260 16.56 11.41 -17.45
CA GLU A 260 17.01 12.63 -18.11
C GLU A 260 15.86 13.60 -18.40
N ILE A 261 14.75 13.10 -18.95
CA ILE A 261 13.56 13.91 -19.26
C ILE A 261 13.02 14.55 -17.98
N LEU A 262 12.84 13.76 -16.91
CA LEU A 262 12.34 14.27 -15.64
C LEU A 262 13.32 15.24 -14.98
N SER A 263 14.63 14.97 -15.07
CA SER A 263 15.64 15.83 -14.48
C SER A 263 15.74 17.19 -15.15
N LYS A 264 15.60 17.23 -16.49
CA LYS A 264 15.51 18.49 -17.25
C LYS A 264 14.21 19.23 -16.97
N ARG A 265 13.08 18.51 -16.91
CA ARG A 265 11.75 19.10 -16.69
C ARG A 265 11.61 19.77 -15.33
N HIS A 266 12.24 19.22 -14.30
CA HIS A 266 12.03 19.61 -12.91
C HIS A 266 13.30 20.14 -12.21
N GLU A 267 14.37 20.36 -12.98
CA GLU A 267 15.68 20.85 -12.49
C GLU A 267 16.21 20.10 -11.25
N ARG A 268 15.91 18.79 -11.16
CA ARG A 268 16.22 17.95 -10.00
C ARG A 268 16.72 16.60 -10.47
N ALA A 269 17.76 16.05 -9.83
CA ALA A 269 18.32 14.77 -10.24
C ALA A 269 17.38 13.60 -9.92
N PHE A 270 16.70 13.06 -10.94
CA PHE A 270 15.88 11.86 -10.84
C PHE A 270 16.72 10.59 -10.93
N LYS A 271 16.34 9.58 -10.13
CA LYS A 271 16.95 8.26 -10.17
C LYS A 271 15.88 7.18 -10.01
N ILE A 272 15.89 6.22 -10.94
CA ILE A 272 15.07 5.02 -10.91
C ILE A 272 15.91 3.85 -10.38
N TYR A 273 15.33 3.05 -9.51
CA TYR A 273 15.97 1.90 -8.89
C TYR A 273 15.08 0.66 -8.98
N ALA A 274 15.67 -0.50 -9.26
CA ALA A 274 14.98 -1.79 -9.19
C ALA A 274 15.55 -2.64 -8.03
N PRO A 275 15.03 -2.48 -6.80
CA PRO A 275 15.59 -3.15 -5.64
C PRO A 275 15.32 -4.65 -5.73
N LYS A 276 16.35 -5.48 -5.62
CA LYS A 276 16.21 -6.96 -5.64
C LYS A 276 15.96 -7.56 -4.26
N ILE A 277 16.39 -6.89 -3.19
CA ILE A 277 16.25 -7.33 -1.79
C ILE A 277 15.94 -6.15 -0.86
N GLY A 278 15.47 -6.46 0.36
CA GLY A 278 15.24 -5.47 1.42
C GLY A 278 13.82 -4.89 1.46
N GLU A 279 13.63 -3.84 2.27
CA GLU A 279 12.31 -3.24 2.54
C GLU A 279 11.68 -2.60 1.29
N LYS A 280 12.49 -1.92 0.47
CA LYS A 280 12.04 -1.28 -0.76
C LYS A 280 11.50 -2.30 -1.77
N ARG A 281 12.14 -3.47 -1.89
CA ARG A 281 11.64 -4.59 -2.70
C ARG A 281 10.27 -5.08 -2.22
N LYS A 282 10.08 -5.22 -0.90
CA LYS A 282 8.79 -5.63 -0.34
C LYS A 282 7.66 -4.64 -0.67
N ILE A 283 7.97 -3.33 -0.68
CA ILE A 283 6.98 -2.30 -1.05
C ILE A 283 6.63 -2.39 -2.55
N CYS A 284 7.63 -2.60 -3.41
CA CYS A 284 7.42 -2.88 -4.83
C CYS A 284 6.52 -4.12 -5.02
N GLU A 285 6.78 -5.22 -4.30
CA GLU A 285 5.94 -6.44 -4.35
C GLU A 285 4.49 -6.18 -3.93
N ILE A 286 4.26 -5.35 -2.90
CA ILE A 286 2.91 -4.94 -2.52
C ILE A 286 2.23 -4.16 -3.65
N ALA A 287 2.95 -3.25 -4.32
CA ALA A 287 2.42 -2.52 -5.47
C ALA A 287 2.05 -3.47 -6.62
N TYR A 288 2.91 -4.45 -6.92
CA TYR A 288 2.65 -5.47 -7.95
C TYR A 288 1.43 -6.35 -7.63
N GLN A 289 1.30 -6.81 -6.38
CA GLN A 289 0.13 -7.56 -5.93
C GLN A 289 -1.16 -6.74 -6.09
N ASN A 290 -1.10 -5.42 -5.87
CA ASN A 290 -2.23 -4.54 -6.12
C ASN A 290 -2.60 -4.50 -7.61
N CYS A 291 -1.62 -4.53 -8.53
CA CYS A 291 -1.89 -4.63 -9.96
C CYS A 291 -2.68 -5.90 -10.29
N GLU A 292 -2.22 -7.07 -9.84
CA GLU A 292 -2.91 -8.34 -10.13
C GLU A 292 -4.34 -8.39 -9.60
N ILE A 293 -4.58 -7.79 -8.44
CA ILE A 293 -5.91 -7.79 -7.83
C ILE A 293 -6.84 -6.82 -8.57
N ASN A 294 -6.32 -5.66 -8.96
CA ASN A 294 -7.06 -4.72 -9.78
C ASN A 294 -7.49 -5.37 -11.11
N ILE A 295 -6.60 -6.14 -11.75
CA ILE A 295 -6.94 -6.94 -12.94
C ILE A 295 -8.06 -7.94 -12.62
N LYS A 296 -7.91 -8.76 -11.57
CA LYS A 296 -8.94 -9.74 -11.17
C LYS A 296 -10.28 -9.10 -10.85
N LYS A 297 -10.27 -7.92 -10.22
CA LYS A 297 -11.49 -7.17 -9.90
C LYS A 297 -12.14 -6.69 -11.19
N HIS A 298 -11.36 -6.11 -12.09
CA HIS A 298 -11.83 -5.58 -13.36
C HIS A 298 -12.45 -6.66 -14.25
N LEU A 299 -11.81 -7.83 -14.34
CA LEU A 299 -12.35 -9.02 -15.04
C LEU A 299 -13.66 -9.56 -14.42
N LYS A 300 -13.88 -9.34 -13.12
CA LYS A 300 -15.12 -9.77 -12.44
C LYS A 300 -16.26 -8.77 -12.59
N THR A 301 -15.94 -7.48 -12.73
CA THR A 301 -16.95 -6.42 -12.78
C THR A 301 -17.36 -6.03 -14.19
N HIS A 302 -16.50 -6.23 -15.17
CA HIS A 302 -16.78 -5.88 -16.57
C HIS A 302 -16.93 -7.15 -17.39
N ASP A 303 -18.11 -7.32 -17.99
CA ASP A 303 -18.35 -8.39 -18.95
C ASP A 303 -17.84 -7.97 -20.32
N TYR A 304 -16.63 -8.44 -20.66
CA TYR A 304 -16.00 -8.17 -21.94
C TYR A 304 -16.50 -9.05 -23.08
N ALA A 305 -17.50 -9.92 -22.86
CA ALA A 305 -18.02 -10.81 -23.90
C ALA A 305 -18.47 -10.03 -25.13
N PHE A 306 -19.22 -8.94 -24.94
CA PHE A 306 -19.66 -8.09 -26.05
C PHE A 306 -18.50 -7.43 -26.81
N LEU A 307 -17.47 -6.94 -26.10
CA LEU A 307 -16.30 -6.34 -26.76
C LEU A 307 -15.46 -7.39 -27.49
N GLN A 308 -15.41 -8.62 -27.00
CA GLN A 308 -14.77 -9.75 -27.70
C GLN A 308 -15.54 -10.09 -28.97
N GLU A 309 -16.87 -10.14 -28.93
CA GLU A 309 -17.70 -10.34 -30.12
C GLU A 309 -17.46 -9.25 -31.16
N LEU A 310 -17.40 -7.97 -30.76
CA LEU A 310 -17.07 -6.87 -31.66
C LEU A 310 -15.67 -7.02 -32.25
N LYS A 311 -14.69 -7.38 -31.43
CA LYS A 311 -13.31 -7.60 -31.89
C LYS A 311 -13.27 -8.66 -32.97
N ASP A 312 -13.86 -9.82 -32.71
CA ASP A 312 -13.81 -10.97 -33.60
C ASP A 312 -14.64 -10.71 -34.88
N TYR A 313 -15.78 -10.01 -34.75
CA TYR A 313 -16.61 -9.62 -35.89
C TYR A 313 -15.90 -8.66 -36.85
N PHE A 314 -15.20 -7.65 -36.32
CA PHE A 314 -14.47 -6.65 -37.11
C PHE A 314 -13.01 -7.02 -37.39
N ASN A 315 -12.52 -8.17 -36.93
CA ASN A 315 -11.13 -8.60 -37.02
C ASN A 315 -10.12 -7.55 -36.50
N LEU A 316 -10.46 -6.89 -35.39
CA LEU A 316 -9.61 -5.85 -34.82
C LEU A 316 -8.36 -6.45 -34.16
N THR A 317 -7.24 -5.74 -34.22
CA THR A 317 -5.99 -6.16 -33.56
C THR A 317 -6.14 -6.13 -32.04
N ASN A 318 -6.76 -5.07 -31.52
CA ASN A 318 -6.95 -4.81 -30.09
C ASN A 318 -8.41 -5.04 -29.67
N LEU A 319 -8.66 -5.15 -28.36
CA LEU A 319 -10.02 -5.17 -27.84
C LEU A 319 -10.56 -3.72 -27.86
N PRO A 320 -11.71 -3.43 -28.49
CA PRO A 320 -12.20 -2.06 -28.67
C PRO A 320 -12.83 -1.54 -27.38
N VAL A 321 -12.02 -0.97 -26.50
CA VAL A 321 -12.42 -0.59 -25.14
C VAL A 321 -12.87 0.86 -25.08
N ASN A 322 -12.35 1.70 -25.96
CA ASN A 322 -12.80 3.06 -26.19
C ASN A 322 -13.38 3.17 -27.61
N ILE A 323 -14.70 3.22 -27.71
CA ILE A 323 -15.44 3.34 -28.96
C ILE A 323 -16.09 4.73 -29.00
N GLU A 324 -15.87 5.45 -30.09
CA GLU A 324 -16.55 6.72 -30.37
C GLU A 324 -17.55 6.54 -31.51
N VAL A 325 -18.78 6.98 -31.30
CA VAL A 325 -19.85 6.91 -32.32
C VAL A 325 -20.25 8.33 -32.69
N PHE A 326 -20.27 8.59 -33.99
CA PHE A 326 -20.59 9.90 -34.57
C PHE A 326 -21.92 9.84 -35.29
N ASP A 327 -22.77 10.83 -35.03
CA ASP A 327 -24.04 11.03 -35.70
C ASP A 327 -24.16 12.49 -36.19
N ASN A 328 -24.66 12.68 -37.40
CA ASN A 328 -24.91 14.01 -37.96
C ASN A 328 -26.43 14.21 -38.08
N SER A 329 -26.96 15.19 -37.36
CA SER A 329 -28.38 15.51 -37.36
C SER A 329 -28.64 16.77 -38.18
N HIS A 330 -29.58 16.66 -39.13
CA HIS A 330 -30.09 17.79 -39.91
C HIS A 330 -31.48 18.18 -39.46
N MET A 331 -31.61 19.39 -38.93
CA MET A 331 -32.92 20.00 -38.74
C MET A 331 -33.21 20.89 -39.96
N PHE A 332 -34.29 20.60 -40.67
CA PHE A 332 -34.69 21.34 -41.87
C PHE A 332 -34.82 22.84 -41.55
N GLY A 333 -33.86 23.65 -41.99
CA GLY A 333 -33.81 25.11 -41.74
C GLY A 333 -32.98 25.58 -40.53
N ALA A 334 -32.28 24.70 -39.80
CA ALA A 334 -31.36 25.08 -38.71
C ALA A 334 -29.93 24.53 -38.96
N ALA A 335 -28.93 25.11 -38.27
CA ALA A 335 -27.52 24.74 -38.42
C ALA A 335 -27.28 23.24 -38.20
N ALA A 336 -26.45 22.62 -39.05
CA ALA A 336 -26.10 21.21 -38.90
C ALA A 336 -25.30 20.97 -37.60
N VAL A 337 -25.65 19.92 -36.87
CA VAL A 337 -24.99 19.56 -35.61
C VAL A 337 -24.54 18.11 -35.67
N GLY A 338 -23.25 17.90 -35.42
CA GLY A 338 -22.68 16.59 -35.18
C GLY A 338 -22.69 16.27 -33.69
N ALA A 339 -23.10 15.06 -33.35
CA ALA A 339 -22.99 14.48 -32.02
C ALA A 339 -21.94 13.37 -31.98
N MET A 340 -21.16 13.34 -30.91
CA MET A 340 -20.22 12.26 -30.62
C MET A 340 -20.56 11.72 -29.24
N ILE A 341 -20.84 10.42 -29.18
CA ILE A 341 -20.96 9.69 -27.91
C ILE A 341 -19.72 8.80 -27.74
N SER A 342 -19.36 8.57 -26.48
CA SER A 342 -18.20 7.75 -26.11
C SER A 342 -18.69 6.55 -25.29
N PHE A 343 -18.24 5.37 -25.68
CA PHE A 343 -18.46 4.11 -24.98
C PHE A 343 -17.10 3.59 -24.52
N GLN A 344 -16.91 3.51 -23.21
CA GLN A 344 -15.64 3.19 -22.59
C GLN A 344 -15.82 2.09 -21.55
N ASP A 345 -14.97 1.08 -21.56
CA ASP A 345 -14.95 -0.03 -20.58
C ASP A 345 -16.31 -0.77 -20.47
N GLY A 346 -17.09 -0.83 -21.54
CA GLY A 346 -18.40 -1.50 -21.54
C GLY A 346 -19.58 -0.61 -21.12
N GLU A 347 -19.37 0.69 -20.86
CA GLU A 347 -20.43 1.63 -20.49
C GLU A 347 -20.36 2.95 -21.28
N PHE A 348 -21.49 3.66 -21.37
CA PHE A 348 -21.52 4.98 -22.01
C PHE A 348 -20.93 6.08 -21.11
N ASN A 349 -19.83 6.69 -21.56
CA ASN A 349 -19.17 7.78 -20.85
C ASN A 349 -19.74 9.14 -21.28
N LYS A 350 -20.79 9.59 -20.56
CA LYS A 350 -21.47 10.87 -20.82
C LYS A 350 -20.57 12.11 -20.69
N GLN A 351 -19.49 12.04 -19.89
CA GLN A 351 -18.58 13.19 -19.71
C GLN A 351 -17.79 13.50 -20.98
N ASN A 352 -17.58 12.47 -21.82
CA ASN A 352 -16.87 12.60 -23.08
C ASN A 352 -17.78 12.92 -24.26
N TYR A 353 -19.09 13.13 -24.05
CA TYR A 353 -20.00 13.48 -25.13
C TYR A 353 -19.67 14.87 -25.66
N ARG A 354 -19.70 15.04 -26.98
CA ARG A 354 -19.40 16.31 -27.64
C ARG A 354 -20.46 16.61 -28.69
N HIS A 355 -20.79 17.89 -28.81
CA HIS A 355 -21.54 18.41 -29.94
C HIS A 355 -20.67 19.42 -30.67
N LYS A 356 -20.80 19.45 -31.99
CA LYS A 356 -20.11 20.42 -32.83
C LYS A 356 -21.09 20.96 -33.88
N HIS A 357 -21.14 22.28 -34.00
CA HIS A 357 -21.80 22.91 -35.14
C HIS A 357 -20.96 22.68 -36.40
N LEU A 358 -21.59 22.14 -37.43
CA LEU A 358 -20.96 21.82 -38.70
C LEU A 358 -21.35 22.87 -39.73
N SER A 359 -20.39 23.23 -40.57
CA SER A 359 -20.53 24.32 -41.55
C SER A 359 -20.72 23.82 -42.98
N SER A 360 -20.42 22.55 -43.21
CA SER A 360 -20.51 21.91 -44.52
C SER A 360 -21.96 21.62 -44.94
N ASN A 361 -22.25 21.68 -46.24
CA ASN A 361 -23.62 21.55 -46.78
C ASN A 361 -24.06 20.11 -47.07
N ASN A 362 -23.13 19.15 -47.14
CA ASN A 362 -23.43 17.74 -47.39
C ASN A 362 -22.87 16.86 -46.27
N ASP A 363 -23.47 15.68 -46.11
CA ASP A 363 -23.22 14.77 -44.98
C ASP A 363 -21.79 14.24 -44.93
N TYR A 364 -21.20 13.99 -46.11
CA TYR A 364 -19.83 13.48 -46.22
C TYR A 364 -18.80 14.50 -45.75
N ASP A 365 -18.93 15.75 -46.19
CA ASP A 365 -18.06 16.85 -45.80
C ASP A 365 -18.27 17.22 -44.33
N GLN A 366 -19.51 17.14 -43.83
CA GLN A 366 -19.83 17.29 -42.42
C GLN A 366 -19.14 16.23 -41.54
N MET A 367 -19.20 14.96 -41.94
CA MET A 367 -18.52 13.89 -41.20
C MET A 367 -17.00 14.05 -41.23
N ARG A 368 -16.44 14.39 -42.39
CA ARG A 368 -15.00 14.67 -42.54
C ARG A 368 -14.57 15.86 -41.67
N GLU A 369 -15.35 16.94 -41.64
CA GLU A 369 -15.12 18.12 -40.80
C GLU A 369 -15.09 17.77 -39.30
N TYR A 370 -16.02 16.91 -38.86
CA TYR A 370 -16.08 16.50 -37.47
C TYR A 370 -14.91 15.58 -37.09
N LEU A 371 -14.69 14.51 -37.88
CA LEU A 371 -13.61 13.54 -37.63
C LEU A 371 -12.23 14.22 -37.66
N THR A 372 -11.97 15.11 -38.62
CA THR A 372 -10.70 15.85 -38.69
C THR A 372 -10.49 16.70 -37.44
N SER A 373 -11.54 17.39 -36.99
CA SER A 373 -11.50 18.22 -35.80
C SER A 373 -11.31 17.42 -34.50
N ARG A 374 -11.80 16.17 -34.47
CA ARG A 374 -11.57 15.24 -33.37
C ARG A 374 -10.14 14.71 -33.35
N ALA A 375 -9.61 14.36 -34.52
CA ALA A 375 -8.24 13.84 -34.68
C ALA A 375 -7.17 14.87 -34.28
N LEU A 376 -7.39 16.15 -34.59
CA LEU A 376 -6.51 17.25 -34.17
C LEU A 376 -6.43 17.45 -32.64
N LYS A 377 -7.28 16.76 -31.85
CA LYS A 377 -7.33 16.85 -30.39
C LYS A 377 -6.87 15.57 -29.69
N PHE A 378 -6.19 14.66 -30.38
CA PHE A 378 -5.69 13.43 -29.75
C PHE A 378 -4.70 13.66 -28.61
N ASP A 379 -4.04 14.82 -28.58
CA ASP A 379 -3.16 15.23 -27.48
C ASP A 379 -3.93 15.58 -26.19
N GLU A 380 -5.18 16.04 -26.30
CA GLU A 380 -6.05 16.39 -25.18
C GLU A 380 -6.94 15.21 -24.75
N LEU A 381 -7.40 14.41 -25.71
CA LEU A 381 -8.27 13.27 -25.49
C LEU A 381 -7.83 12.13 -26.41
N ALA A 382 -7.29 11.07 -25.80
CA ALA A 382 -6.69 9.93 -26.49
C ALA A 382 -7.59 9.38 -27.61
N ALA A 383 -6.98 8.84 -28.66
CA ALA A 383 -7.71 8.25 -29.79
C ALA A 383 -8.60 7.07 -29.34
N PRO A 384 -9.75 6.85 -30.01
CA PRO A 384 -10.51 5.61 -29.85
C PRO A 384 -9.74 4.40 -30.42
N ASP A 385 -10.16 3.20 -30.02
CA ASP A 385 -9.56 1.91 -30.39
C ASP A 385 -9.96 1.40 -31.78
#